data_AF-A0A443RW42-F1
#
_entry.id   AF-A0A443RW42-F1
#
_cell.length_a   1.000
_cell.length_b   1.000
_cell.length_c   1.000
_cell.angle_alpha   90.00
_cell.angle_beta   90.00
_cell.angle_gamma   90.00
#
_symmetry.space_group_name_H-M   'P 1'
#
loop_
_entity.id
_entity.type
_entity.pdbx_description
1 polymer ?
#
loop_
_entity_poly.entity_id
_entity_poly.type
_entity_poly.pdbx_seq_one_letter_code
_entity_poly.pdbx_strand_id
1 'polypeptide(L)'
;MGMFEKRRFRSFLIYVQDFNKDDKKTWKEVDPHRTTSAQLYEKFGLDKDTADFTGHALALYRDDEYLGQPCLDLIHRIKLYSESLARYGKSPYLYPLYGLGELPQGFARLSAIYGGTYMLDKPVDEIVLENGKVVGVRCGDEIARCRQVYCDPTYVQDRVKKVGQVVRCICLLNHPIPNTKDALSCQIIIPQKQLGRKSDIYVSLVSYTHQVAAKGWFVAMVSTTVETSNPQAEIKPGLDLLGPIMHKFVSVSDVYKPTDSGLESQIFISESFDPTTHFETTCLDVLDIFRRGTGE
;
A
#
# COMPACT_ATOMS: atom_id res chain seq x y z
N MET A 1 -11.61 -22.60 -7.30
CA MET A 1 -10.86 -23.82 -6.92
C MET A 1 -11.77 -25.04 -6.84
N GLY A 2 -11.52 -26.07 -7.66
CA GLY A 2 -12.14 -27.40 -7.52
C GLY A 2 -11.61 -28.18 -6.31
N MET A 3 -12.15 -29.38 -6.05
CA MET A 3 -11.80 -30.18 -4.86
C MET A 3 -10.30 -30.54 -4.78
N PHE A 4 -9.70 -30.96 -5.89
CA PHE A 4 -8.28 -31.33 -5.93
C PHE A 4 -7.36 -30.12 -5.78
N GLU A 5 -7.71 -29.00 -6.41
CA GLU A 5 -6.96 -27.75 -6.27
C GLU A 5 -6.96 -27.25 -4.83
N LYS A 6 -8.10 -27.33 -4.13
CA LYS A 6 -8.17 -27.00 -2.70
C LYS A 6 -7.22 -27.84 -1.83
N ARG A 7 -7.01 -29.11 -2.18
CA ARG A 7 -6.08 -29.98 -1.44
C ARG A 7 -4.63 -29.57 -1.69
N ARG A 8 -4.26 -29.28 -2.94
CA ARG A 8 -2.92 -28.76 -3.29
C ARG A 8 -2.64 -27.42 -2.61
N PHE A 9 -3.61 -26.51 -2.70
CA PHE A 9 -3.52 -25.20 -2.06
C PHE A 9 -3.39 -25.30 -0.53
N ARG A 10 -4.14 -26.21 0.11
CA ARG A 10 -3.97 -26.50 1.55
C ARG A 10 -2.54 -26.97 1.88
N SER A 11 -1.98 -27.89 1.09
CA SER A 11 -0.60 -28.37 1.31
C SER A 11 0.43 -27.25 1.17
N PHE A 12 0.23 -26.35 0.20
CA PHE A 12 1.03 -25.15 0.03
C PHE A 12 0.95 -24.22 1.26
N LEU A 13 -0.26 -23.92 1.75
CA LEU A 13 -0.43 -23.08 2.94
C LEU A 13 0.20 -23.69 4.19
N ILE A 14 0.11 -25.01 4.38
CA ILE A 14 0.78 -25.71 5.48
C ILE A 14 2.30 -25.56 5.36
N TYR A 15 2.85 -25.73 4.16
CA TYR A 15 4.28 -25.49 3.93
C TYR A 15 4.71 -24.06 4.30
N VAL A 16 3.95 -23.05 3.86
CA VAL A 16 4.25 -21.64 4.17
C VAL A 16 4.21 -21.39 5.68
N GLN A 17 3.24 -21.97 6.40
CA GLN A 17 3.14 -21.82 7.86
C GLN A 17 4.31 -22.50 8.60
N ASP A 18 4.65 -23.73 8.20
CA ASP A 18 5.73 -24.53 8.79
C ASP A 18 7.13 -23.98 8.44
N PHE A 19 7.24 -23.16 7.40
CA PHE A 19 8.51 -22.63 6.93
C PHE A 19 9.20 -21.79 8.01
N ASN A 20 10.47 -22.10 8.24
CA ASN A 20 11.39 -21.35 9.07
C ASN A 20 12.70 -21.10 8.30
N LYS A 21 13.03 -19.81 8.09
CA LYS A 21 14.25 -19.40 7.39
C LYS A 21 15.53 -19.93 8.06
N ASP A 22 15.51 -20.14 9.38
CA ASP A 22 16.68 -20.56 10.16
C ASP A 22 16.77 -22.09 10.30
N ASP A 23 15.74 -22.85 9.89
CA ASP A 23 15.72 -24.31 9.92
C ASP A 23 15.54 -24.92 8.52
N LYS A 24 16.65 -25.37 7.93
CA LYS A 24 16.70 -26.01 6.61
C LYS A 24 15.83 -27.26 6.48
N LYS A 25 15.46 -27.93 7.58
CA LYS A 25 14.55 -29.10 7.52
C LYS A 25 13.14 -28.70 7.06
N THR A 26 12.72 -27.48 7.39
CA THR A 26 11.40 -26.95 7.02
C THR A 26 11.30 -26.58 5.54
N TRP A 27 12.43 -26.45 4.85
CA TRP A 27 12.50 -25.99 3.47
C TRP A 27 11.98 -27.01 2.46
N LYS A 28 11.92 -28.30 2.83
CA LYS A 28 11.40 -29.41 2.00
C LYS A 28 11.93 -29.38 0.56
N GLU A 29 13.25 -29.29 0.40
CA GLU A 29 13.93 -29.24 -0.91
C GLU A 29 13.62 -27.98 -1.75
N VAL A 30 13.25 -26.88 -1.11
CA VAL A 30 13.18 -25.55 -1.74
C VAL A 30 14.34 -24.72 -1.21
N ASP A 31 15.18 -24.17 -2.07
CA ASP A 31 16.11 -23.11 -1.64
C ASP A 31 15.36 -21.77 -1.74
N PRO A 32 14.96 -21.12 -0.64
CA PRO A 32 14.13 -19.91 -0.67
C PRO A 32 14.87 -18.70 -1.25
N HIS A 33 16.20 -18.74 -1.33
CA HIS A 33 17.02 -17.68 -1.89
C HIS A 33 17.28 -17.84 -3.39
N ARG A 34 16.97 -19.00 -3.98
CA ARG A 34 17.23 -19.30 -5.39
C ARG A 34 16.01 -19.77 -6.16
N THR A 35 15.13 -20.53 -5.51
CA THR A 35 13.89 -21.03 -6.11
C THR A 35 12.96 -19.85 -6.32
N THR A 36 12.50 -19.68 -7.55
CA THR A 36 11.57 -18.60 -7.88
C THR A 36 10.18 -18.88 -7.32
N SER A 37 9.38 -17.83 -7.12
CA SER A 37 7.97 -17.94 -6.74
C SER A 37 7.17 -18.81 -7.72
N ALA A 38 7.43 -18.70 -9.04
CA ALA A 38 6.79 -19.55 -10.05
C ALA A 38 7.14 -21.05 -9.86
N GLN A 39 8.41 -21.37 -9.64
CA GLN A 39 8.85 -22.74 -9.37
C GLN A 39 8.25 -23.28 -8.06
N LEU A 40 8.08 -22.43 -7.05
CA LEU A 40 7.40 -22.82 -5.82
C LEU A 40 5.94 -23.20 -6.08
N TYR A 41 5.20 -22.41 -6.86
CA TYR A 41 3.82 -22.77 -7.24
C TYR A 41 3.74 -24.06 -8.04
N GLU A 42 4.64 -24.25 -9.01
CA GLU A 42 4.73 -25.48 -9.81
C GLU A 42 4.99 -26.72 -8.94
N LYS A 43 5.89 -26.61 -7.96
CA LYS A 43 6.20 -27.68 -7.01
C LYS A 43 4.97 -28.16 -6.22
N PHE A 44 4.07 -27.24 -5.86
CA PHE A 44 2.81 -27.59 -5.19
C PHE A 44 1.67 -27.89 -6.17
N GLY A 45 1.91 -27.78 -7.48
CA GLY A 45 0.96 -28.04 -8.54
C GLY A 45 -0.22 -27.06 -8.56
N LEU A 46 0.00 -25.81 -8.15
CA LEU A 46 -1.05 -24.79 -8.16
C LEU A 46 -1.35 -24.36 -9.60
N ASP A 47 -2.64 -24.24 -9.94
CA ASP A 47 -3.06 -23.70 -11.23
C ASP A 47 -2.81 -22.18 -11.31
N LYS A 48 -2.90 -21.63 -12.53
CA LYS A 48 -2.61 -20.21 -12.78
C LYS A 48 -3.54 -19.29 -11.99
N ASP A 49 -4.83 -19.62 -11.89
CA ASP A 49 -5.82 -18.81 -11.18
C ASP A 49 -5.56 -18.81 -9.66
N THR A 50 -5.13 -19.96 -9.11
CA THR A 50 -4.77 -20.10 -7.71
C THR A 50 -3.45 -19.38 -7.40
N ALA A 51 -2.47 -19.44 -8.29
CA ALA A 51 -1.24 -18.67 -8.18
C ALA A 51 -1.50 -17.15 -8.23
N ASP A 52 -2.35 -16.70 -9.16
CA ASP A 52 -2.77 -15.30 -9.32
C ASP A 52 -3.48 -14.79 -8.05
N PHE A 53 -4.47 -15.54 -7.56
CA PHE A 53 -5.15 -15.24 -6.30
C PHE A 53 -4.16 -15.19 -5.11
N THR A 54 -3.20 -16.11 -5.06
CA THR A 54 -2.22 -16.17 -3.97
C THR A 54 -1.27 -14.98 -3.99
N GLY A 55 -0.74 -14.62 -5.15
CA GLY A 55 0.16 -13.47 -5.30
C GLY A 55 -0.52 -12.15 -4.97
N HIS A 56 -1.69 -11.93 -5.56
CA HIS A 56 -2.36 -10.63 -5.49
C HIS A 56 -3.24 -10.46 -4.25
N ALA A 57 -3.94 -11.52 -3.79
CA ALA A 57 -4.89 -11.40 -2.68
C ALA A 57 -4.36 -11.85 -1.32
N LEU A 58 -3.32 -12.69 -1.27
CA LEU A 58 -2.67 -13.09 -0.02
C LEU A 58 -1.31 -12.42 0.18
N ALA A 59 -0.45 -12.44 -0.84
CA ALA A 59 0.88 -11.82 -0.77
C ALA A 59 0.87 -10.31 -1.10
N LEU A 60 -0.25 -9.80 -1.63
CA LEU A 60 -0.49 -8.39 -1.93
C LEU A 60 0.55 -7.79 -2.90
N TYR A 61 1.06 -8.59 -3.83
CA TYR A 61 1.85 -8.07 -4.94
C TYR A 61 0.97 -7.25 -5.89
N ARG A 62 1.57 -6.24 -6.52
CA ARG A 62 0.87 -5.31 -7.43
C ARG A 62 0.93 -5.76 -8.89
N ASP A 63 1.92 -6.58 -9.21
CA ASP A 63 2.22 -7.11 -10.52
C ASP A 63 2.81 -8.54 -10.38
N ASP A 64 3.15 -9.16 -11.51
CA ASP A 64 3.68 -10.52 -11.56
C ASP A 64 5.21 -10.60 -11.54
N GLU A 65 5.93 -9.48 -11.34
CA GLU A 65 7.40 -9.50 -11.36
C GLU A 65 7.97 -10.42 -10.26
N TYR A 66 7.24 -10.56 -9.15
CA TYR A 66 7.59 -11.46 -8.05
C TYR A 66 7.70 -12.94 -8.47
N LEU A 67 7.05 -13.35 -9.57
CA LEU A 67 7.10 -14.73 -10.07
C LEU A 67 8.52 -15.15 -10.45
N GLY A 68 9.33 -14.21 -10.95
CA GLY A 68 10.73 -14.42 -11.30
C GLY A 68 11.72 -14.20 -10.15
N GLN A 69 11.25 -13.71 -9.00
CA GLN A 69 12.08 -13.44 -7.82
C GLN A 69 12.17 -14.65 -6.89
N PRO A 70 13.21 -14.73 -6.03
CA PRO A 70 13.29 -15.75 -4.99
C PRO A 70 12.05 -15.80 -4.10
N CYS A 71 11.58 -17.01 -3.77
CA CYS A 71 10.29 -17.22 -3.13
C CYS A 71 10.25 -16.85 -1.63
N LEU A 72 11.39 -16.47 -1.02
CA LEU A 72 11.45 -16.09 0.40
C LEU A 72 10.48 -14.95 0.74
N ASP A 73 10.44 -13.90 -0.07
CA ASP A 73 9.56 -12.74 0.16
C ASP A 73 8.08 -13.14 0.06
N LEU A 74 7.74 -13.94 -0.96
CA LEU A 74 6.40 -14.50 -1.15
C LEU A 74 5.95 -15.30 0.09
N ILE A 75 6.81 -16.19 0.60
CA ILE A 75 6.52 -17.00 1.80
C ILE A 75 6.27 -16.09 3.00
N HIS A 76 7.12 -15.10 3.24
CA HIS A 76 6.95 -14.16 4.36
C HIS A 76 5.66 -13.35 4.26
N ARG A 77 5.31 -12.82 3.08
CA ARG A 77 4.07 -12.06 2.86
C ARG A 77 2.82 -12.91 3.13
N ILE A 78 2.77 -14.14 2.61
CA ILE A 78 1.63 -15.04 2.84
C ILE A 78 1.54 -15.44 4.32
N LYS A 79 2.68 -15.65 4.97
CA LYS A 79 2.75 -15.95 6.41
C LYS A 79 2.22 -14.77 7.23
N LEU A 80 2.66 -13.54 6.93
CA LEU A 80 2.17 -12.30 7.55
C LEU A 80 0.65 -12.16 7.40
N TYR A 81 0.10 -12.41 6.20
CA TYR A 81 -1.35 -12.40 5.98
C TYR A 81 -2.06 -13.40 6.90
N SER A 82 -1.55 -14.64 6.96
CA SER A 82 -2.14 -15.71 7.76
C SER A 82 -2.10 -15.43 9.25
N GLU A 83 -0.97 -14.92 9.76
CA GLU A 83 -0.79 -14.52 11.16
C GLU A 83 -1.69 -13.35 11.54
N SER A 84 -1.84 -12.37 10.64
CA SER A 84 -2.73 -11.22 10.83
C SER A 84 -4.20 -11.64 10.86
N LEU A 85 -4.60 -12.54 9.96
CA LEU A 85 -5.94 -13.12 9.94
C LEU A 85 -6.21 -13.95 11.20
N ALA A 86 -5.25 -14.76 11.65
CA ALA A 86 -5.40 -15.57 12.86
C ALA A 86 -5.56 -14.72 14.13
N ARG A 87 -4.98 -13.51 14.17
CA ARG A 87 -5.07 -12.60 15.32
C ARG A 87 -6.48 -12.03 15.54
N TYR A 88 -7.21 -11.69 14.47
CA TYR A 88 -8.50 -10.97 14.56
C TYR A 88 -9.69 -11.72 13.92
N GLY A 89 -9.45 -12.83 13.24
CA GLY A 89 -10.43 -13.83 12.82
C GLY A 89 -11.28 -13.50 11.60
N LYS A 90 -11.53 -12.22 11.27
CA LYS A 90 -12.40 -11.83 10.15
C LYS A 90 -11.63 -11.44 8.88
N SER A 91 -10.55 -10.69 9.04
CA SER A 91 -9.68 -10.23 7.95
C SER A 91 -8.30 -9.91 8.54
N PRO A 92 -7.23 -9.82 7.71
CA PRO A 92 -5.91 -9.40 8.19
C PRO A 92 -5.80 -7.87 8.37
N TYR A 93 -6.86 -7.12 8.07
CA TYR A 93 -6.84 -5.65 8.03
C TYR A 93 -7.42 -5.02 9.30
N LEU A 94 -6.85 -3.87 9.64
CA LEU A 94 -7.37 -2.95 10.64
C LEU A 94 -7.60 -1.59 9.99
N TYR A 95 -8.61 -0.88 10.49
CA TYR A 95 -8.88 0.49 10.08
C TYR A 95 -9.21 1.32 11.32
N PRO A 96 -8.56 2.49 11.51
CA PRO A 96 -8.80 3.33 12.68
C PRO A 96 -10.23 3.87 12.70
N LEU A 97 -10.82 3.93 13.89
CA LEU A 97 -12.03 4.72 14.10
C LEU A 97 -11.73 6.19 13.74
N TYR A 98 -12.70 6.88 13.15
CA TYR A 98 -12.59 8.25 12.61
C TYR A 98 -11.69 8.39 11.37
N GLY A 99 -11.11 7.29 10.88
CA GLY A 99 -10.39 7.27 9.61
C GLY A 99 -8.89 7.52 9.72
N LEU A 100 -8.23 7.47 8.56
CA LEU A 100 -6.76 7.49 8.48
C LEU A 100 -6.12 8.78 8.99
N GLY A 101 -6.89 9.87 9.12
CA GLY A 101 -6.42 11.14 9.69
C GLY A 101 -5.99 11.03 11.14
N GLU A 102 -6.42 10.01 11.88
CA GLU A 102 -6.00 9.78 13.27
C GLU A 102 -4.53 9.33 13.37
N LEU A 103 -3.98 8.69 12.33
CA LEU A 103 -2.59 8.24 12.30
C LEU A 103 -1.60 9.42 12.35
N PRO A 104 -1.62 10.40 11.40
CA PRO A 104 -0.73 11.54 11.47
C PRO A 104 -0.98 12.42 12.70
N GLN A 105 -2.23 12.53 13.18
CA GLN A 105 -2.52 13.23 14.44
C GLN A 105 -1.86 12.55 15.65
N GLY A 106 -1.93 11.23 15.72
CA GLY A 106 -1.28 10.43 16.77
C GLY A 106 0.25 10.60 16.78
N PHE A 107 0.88 10.55 15.60
CA PHE A 107 2.32 10.79 15.48
C PHE A 107 2.71 12.23 15.77
N ALA A 108 1.88 13.22 15.38
CA ALA A 108 2.12 14.62 15.72
C ALA A 108 2.07 14.85 17.23
N ARG A 109 1.10 14.25 17.91
CA ARG A 109 1.04 14.25 19.38
C ARG A 109 2.25 13.58 20.00
N LEU A 110 2.67 12.43 19.47
CA LEU A 110 3.87 11.73 19.96
C LEU A 110 5.09 12.64 19.86
N SER A 111 5.33 13.26 18.71
CA SER A 111 6.44 14.21 18.53
C SER A 111 6.34 15.41 19.50
N ALA A 112 5.14 15.94 19.73
CA ALA A 112 4.94 17.03 20.69
C ALA A 112 5.29 16.66 22.14
N ILE A 113 5.04 15.41 22.56
CA ILE A 113 5.46 14.90 23.88
C ILE A 113 6.99 14.94 24.03
N TYR A 114 7.71 14.74 22.92
CA TYR A 114 9.18 14.81 22.88
C TYR A 114 9.71 16.21 22.52
N GLY A 115 8.87 17.26 22.61
CA GLY A 115 9.26 18.65 22.43
C GLY A 115 9.12 19.19 20.99
N GLY A 116 8.54 18.41 20.07
CA GLY A 116 8.20 18.87 18.73
C GLY A 116 7.10 19.94 18.74
N THR A 117 7.16 20.88 17.80
CA THR A 117 6.11 21.88 17.57
C THR A 117 5.61 21.78 16.14
N TYR A 118 4.30 21.67 15.96
CA TYR A 118 3.66 21.59 14.64
C TYR A 118 3.07 22.95 14.27
N MET A 119 3.35 23.41 13.06
CA MET A 119 2.80 24.63 12.49
C MET A 119 1.95 24.25 11.28
N LEU A 120 0.65 24.54 11.34
CA LEU A 120 -0.27 24.46 10.21
C LEU A 120 -0.49 25.87 9.65
N ASP A 121 -0.99 25.96 8.42
CA ASP A 121 -1.22 27.25 7.74
C ASP A 121 0.05 28.13 7.69
N LYS A 122 1.21 27.48 7.58
CA LYS A 122 2.53 28.12 7.50
C LYS A 122 3.16 27.77 6.15
N PRO A 123 3.05 28.65 5.14
CA PRO A 123 3.65 28.39 3.83
C PRO A 123 5.19 28.38 3.94
N VAL A 124 5.80 27.44 3.20
CA VAL A 124 7.25 27.35 3.03
C VAL A 124 7.61 28.02 1.72
N ASP A 125 8.41 29.09 1.79
CA ASP A 125 8.81 29.82 0.59
C ASP A 125 10.03 29.20 -0.08
N GLU A 126 10.95 28.64 0.72
CA GLU A 126 12.23 28.15 0.22
C GLU A 126 12.92 27.19 1.20
N ILE A 127 13.51 26.12 0.67
CA ILE A 127 14.50 25.28 1.39
C ILE A 127 15.88 25.84 1.08
N VAL A 128 16.53 26.41 2.10
CA VAL A 128 17.79 27.16 1.94
C VAL A 128 18.96 26.18 1.87
N LEU A 129 19.75 26.28 0.80
CA LEU A 129 20.91 25.43 0.52
C LEU A 129 22.20 26.26 0.53
N GLU A 130 23.25 25.75 1.17
CA GLU A 130 24.62 26.26 1.05
C GLU A 130 25.53 25.12 0.57
N ASN A 131 26.29 25.34 -0.51
CA ASN A 131 27.15 24.31 -1.12
C ASN A 131 26.41 23.00 -1.45
N GLY A 132 25.15 23.10 -1.87
CA GLY A 132 24.30 21.94 -2.20
C GLY A 132 23.70 21.21 -1.01
N LYS A 133 23.97 21.63 0.23
CA LYS A 133 23.47 21.02 1.47
C LYS A 133 22.46 21.93 2.17
N VAL A 134 21.43 21.35 2.77
CA VAL A 134 20.41 22.13 3.50
C VAL A 134 20.98 22.79 4.76
N VAL A 135 20.59 24.04 4.98
CA VAL A 135 20.95 24.83 6.16
C VAL A 135 19.74 25.44 6.89
N GLY A 136 18.56 25.39 6.28
CA GLY A 136 17.32 25.90 6.88
C GLY A 136 16.13 25.90 5.94
N VAL A 137 14.99 26.35 6.46
CA VAL A 137 13.74 26.55 5.72
C VAL A 137 13.26 27.98 5.98
N ARG A 138 12.93 28.72 4.91
CA ARG A 138 12.43 30.09 4.97
C ARG A 138 10.91 30.11 4.88
N CYS A 139 10.28 30.83 5.81
CA CYS A 139 8.83 31.03 5.85
C CYS A 139 8.55 32.52 6.13
N GLY A 140 8.22 33.29 5.10
CA GLY A 140 8.18 34.75 5.15
C GLY A 140 9.58 35.33 5.35
N ASP A 141 9.71 36.18 6.37
CA ASP A 141 10.98 36.85 6.72
C ASP A 141 11.86 36.02 7.67
N GLU A 142 11.38 34.86 8.14
CA GLU A 142 12.08 34.02 9.12
C GLU A 142 12.76 32.82 8.45
N ILE A 143 13.97 32.48 8.90
CA ILE A 143 14.69 31.26 8.50
C ILE A 143 14.89 30.37 9.73
N ALA A 144 14.24 29.21 9.73
CA ALA A 144 14.48 28.16 10.72
C ALA A 144 15.67 27.31 10.27
N ARG A 145 16.80 27.38 11.00
CA ARG A 145 18.02 26.63 10.65
C ARG A 145 17.90 25.16 11.04
N CYS A 146 18.33 24.28 10.16
CA CYS A 146 18.32 22.83 10.38
C CYS A 146 19.47 22.15 9.63
N ARG A 147 19.80 20.92 10.03
CA ARG A 147 20.85 20.10 9.38
C ARG A 147 20.29 19.13 8.34
N GLN A 148 19.01 18.79 8.48
CA GLN A 148 18.28 17.83 7.66
C GLN A 148 16.86 18.35 7.47
N VAL A 149 16.27 18.05 6.31
CA VAL A 149 14.86 18.31 6.02
C VAL A 149 14.22 17.01 5.55
N TYR A 150 13.05 16.71 6.09
CA TYR A 150 12.21 15.59 5.67
C TYR A 150 10.93 16.18 5.07
N CYS A 151 10.59 15.82 3.83
CA CYS A 151 9.46 16.42 3.14
C CYS A 151 8.81 15.44 2.14
N ASP A 152 7.59 15.76 1.73
CA ASP A 152 6.95 15.09 0.60
C ASP A 152 7.32 15.78 -0.73
N PRO A 153 7.03 15.14 -1.88
CA PRO A 153 7.38 15.68 -3.21
C PRO A 153 6.88 17.09 -3.52
N THR A 154 5.81 17.56 -2.88
CA THR A 154 5.20 18.86 -3.18
C THR A 154 6.10 20.05 -2.81
N TYR A 155 7.02 19.86 -1.86
CA TYR A 155 7.97 20.89 -1.43
C TYR A 155 9.21 21.01 -2.33
N VAL A 156 9.49 20.02 -3.19
CA VAL A 156 10.75 19.92 -3.95
C VAL A 156 10.54 19.30 -5.33
N GLN A 157 9.73 19.96 -6.17
CA GLN A 157 9.36 19.49 -7.51
C GLN A 157 10.56 19.28 -8.46
N ASP A 158 11.69 19.95 -8.22
CA ASP A 158 12.93 19.84 -8.98
C ASP A 158 13.78 18.61 -8.60
N ARG A 159 13.47 17.95 -7.47
CA ARG A 159 14.21 16.78 -6.93
C ARG A 159 13.41 15.49 -6.97
N VAL A 160 12.32 15.48 -7.73
CA VAL A 160 11.44 14.34 -7.88
C VAL A 160 11.16 14.07 -9.35
N LYS A 161 10.90 12.81 -9.67
CA LYS A 161 10.44 12.40 -11.00
C LYS A 161 9.06 11.80 -10.91
N LYS A 162 8.19 12.17 -11.86
CA LYS A 162 6.91 11.50 -12.05
C LYS A 162 7.15 10.09 -12.57
N VAL A 163 6.63 9.09 -11.86
CA VAL A 163 6.77 7.66 -12.21
C VAL A 163 5.46 7.02 -12.65
N GLY A 164 4.34 7.73 -12.50
CA GLY A 164 3.03 7.23 -12.91
C GLY A 164 1.91 8.17 -12.47
N GLN A 165 0.68 7.67 -12.60
CA GLN A 165 -0.52 8.32 -12.09
C GLN A 165 -1.42 7.29 -11.44
N VAL A 166 -2.20 7.71 -10.45
CA VAL A 166 -3.22 6.89 -9.78
C VAL A 166 -4.56 7.57 -9.94
N VAL A 167 -5.56 6.81 -10.36
CA VAL A 167 -6.96 7.23 -10.31
C VAL A 167 -7.60 6.70 -9.04
N ARG A 168 -8.32 7.57 -8.33
CA ARG A 168 -9.12 7.23 -7.14
C ARG A 168 -10.55 7.73 -7.35
N CYS A 169 -11.51 6.89 -7.00
CA CYS A 169 -12.93 7.23 -7.03
C CYS A 169 -13.57 6.91 -5.68
N ILE A 170 -13.88 7.96 -4.92
CA ILE A 170 -14.62 7.85 -3.67
C ILE A 170 -16.10 7.80 -4.00
N CYS A 171 -16.80 6.81 -3.50
CA CYS A 171 -18.21 6.53 -3.76
C CYS A 171 -18.97 6.51 -2.43
N LEU A 172 -20.05 7.28 -2.35
CA LEU A 172 -21.00 7.22 -1.23
C LEU A 172 -22.11 6.24 -1.55
N LEU A 173 -22.31 5.26 -0.66
CA LEU A 173 -23.36 4.25 -0.77
C LEU A 173 -24.28 4.33 0.46
N ASN A 174 -25.54 3.95 0.28
CA ASN A 174 -26.52 3.80 1.36
C ASN A 174 -26.87 2.32 1.62
N HIS A 175 -26.02 1.40 1.16
CA HIS A 175 -26.16 -0.04 1.31
C HIS A 175 -24.76 -0.70 1.33
N PRO A 176 -24.62 -1.93 1.88
CA PRO A 176 -23.39 -2.70 1.76
C PRO A 176 -23.12 -3.12 0.31
N ILE A 177 -21.85 -3.39 -0.02
CA ILE A 177 -21.49 -3.90 -1.35
C ILE A 177 -22.17 -5.26 -1.58
N PRO A 178 -22.84 -5.48 -2.74
CA PRO A 178 -23.42 -6.78 -3.09
C PRO A 178 -22.44 -7.95 -2.96
N ASN A 179 -22.95 -9.13 -2.62
CA ASN A 179 -22.15 -10.37 -2.49
C ASN A 179 -21.06 -10.37 -1.39
N THR A 180 -21.08 -9.39 -0.47
CA THR A 180 -20.14 -9.34 0.67
C THR A 180 -20.72 -9.88 1.99
N LYS A 181 -21.92 -10.48 1.96
CA LYS A 181 -22.68 -10.91 3.16
C LYS A 181 -22.92 -9.74 4.13
N ASP A 182 -23.38 -8.61 3.58
CA ASP A 182 -23.68 -7.38 4.31
C ASP A 182 -22.50 -6.86 5.14
N ALA A 183 -21.28 -7.00 4.61
CA ALA A 183 -20.08 -6.53 5.28
C ALA A 183 -20.12 -5.01 5.48
N LEU A 184 -19.85 -4.58 6.71
CA LEU A 184 -19.77 -3.15 7.07
C LEU A 184 -18.40 -2.54 6.75
N SER A 185 -17.43 -3.38 6.39
CA SER A 185 -16.15 -3.03 5.81
C SER A 185 -15.56 -4.23 5.09
N CYS A 186 -14.88 -4.01 3.97
CA CYS A 186 -14.20 -5.06 3.24
C CYS A 186 -13.10 -4.49 2.34
N GLN A 187 -12.23 -5.39 1.90
CA GLN A 187 -11.30 -5.13 0.80
C GLN A 187 -11.62 -6.10 -0.33
N ILE A 188 -11.64 -5.60 -1.56
CA ILE A 188 -11.77 -6.38 -2.78
C ILE A 188 -10.56 -6.06 -3.64
N ILE A 189 -9.91 -7.11 -4.12
CA ILE A 189 -8.77 -7.01 -5.04
C ILE A 189 -9.25 -7.64 -6.34
N ILE A 190 -9.11 -6.91 -7.45
CA ILE A 190 -9.38 -7.42 -8.78
C ILE A 190 -8.02 -7.55 -9.48
N PRO A 191 -7.47 -8.78 -9.56
CA PRO A 191 -6.17 -9.01 -10.17
C PRO A 191 -6.13 -8.55 -11.62
N GLN A 192 -5.03 -7.92 -12.01
CA GLN A 192 -4.79 -7.37 -13.34
C GLN A 192 -5.13 -8.33 -14.49
N LYS A 193 -4.82 -9.63 -14.34
CA LYS A 193 -5.03 -10.64 -15.38
C LYS A 193 -6.50 -10.89 -15.70
N GLN A 194 -7.38 -10.72 -14.71
CA GLN A 194 -8.84 -10.88 -14.90
C GLN A 194 -9.43 -9.80 -15.80
N LEU A 195 -8.71 -8.69 -15.97
CA LEU A 195 -9.14 -7.52 -16.74
C LEU A 195 -8.25 -7.22 -17.96
N GLY A 196 -7.21 -8.03 -18.21
CA GLY A 196 -6.22 -7.75 -19.25
C GLY A 196 -5.41 -6.48 -19.01
N ARG A 197 -5.18 -6.13 -17.74
CA ARG A 197 -4.42 -4.95 -17.29
C ARG A 197 -2.99 -5.33 -16.88
N LYS A 198 -2.17 -4.31 -16.57
CA LYS A 198 -0.83 -4.44 -15.96
C LYS A 198 -0.80 -4.06 -14.47
N SER A 199 -1.92 -3.61 -13.93
CA SER A 199 -2.05 -3.22 -12.53
C SER A 199 -3.43 -3.59 -12.01
N ASP A 200 -3.44 -4.08 -10.76
CA ASP A 200 -4.66 -4.45 -10.05
C ASP A 200 -5.59 -3.25 -9.83
N ILE A 201 -6.87 -3.56 -9.62
CA ILE A 201 -7.85 -2.60 -9.11
C ILE A 201 -8.19 -2.97 -7.67
N TYR A 202 -8.10 -2.00 -6.78
CA TYR A 202 -8.43 -2.14 -5.37
C TYR A 202 -9.75 -1.46 -5.07
N VAL A 203 -10.59 -2.11 -4.27
CA VAL A 203 -11.78 -1.52 -3.66
C VAL A 203 -11.69 -1.68 -2.16
N SER A 204 -11.75 -0.58 -1.43
CA SER A 204 -11.94 -0.59 0.02
C SER A 204 -13.31 -0.06 0.37
N LEU A 205 -13.95 -0.66 1.37
CA LEU A 205 -15.22 -0.22 1.93
C LEU A 205 -15.04 0.00 3.43
N VAL A 206 -15.41 1.18 3.89
CA VAL A 206 -15.63 1.48 5.31
C VAL A 206 -17.02 2.12 5.46
N SER A 207 -17.52 2.17 6.69
CA SER A 207 -18.88 2.63 6.94
C SER A 207 -18.99 3.39 8.25
N TYR A 208 -20.22 3.75 8.62
CA TYR A 208 -20.54 4.36 9.90
C TYR A 208 -20.00 3.62 11.13
N THR A 209 -19.72 2.30 11.07
CA THR A 209 -19.11 1.58 12.19
C THR A 209 -17.67 2.02 12.48
N HIS A 210 -17.01 2.61 11.50
CA HIS A 210 -15.67 3.20 11.63
C HIS A 210 -15.74 4.69 11.94
N GLN A 211 -16.94 5.25 12.15
CA GLN A 211 -17.17 6.67 12.43
C GLN A 211 -16.65 7.62 11.32
N VAL A 212 -16.56 7.12 10.09
CA VAL A 212 -16.19 7.91 8.90
C VAL A 212 -17.39 8.41 8.10
N ALA A 213 -18.60 7.95 8.45
CA ALA A 213 -19.83 8.27 7.76
C ALA A 213 -21.03 8.28 8.72
N ALA A 214 -22.11 8.97 8.34
CA ALA A 214 -23.36 8.96 9.09
C ALA A 214 -24.00 7.56 9.11
N LYS A 215 -24.83 7.26 10.12
CA LYS A 215 -25.50 5.96 10.26
C LYS A 215 -26.22 5.54 8.97
N GLY A 216 -25.97 4.32 8.51
CA GLY A 216 -26.53 3.77 7.27
C GLY A 216 -25.75 4.14 5.99
N TRP A 217 -24.70 4.96 6.11
CA TRP A 217 -23.84 5.32 4.98
C TRP A 217 -22.52 4.56 4.97
N PHE A 218 -22.03 4.37 3.76
CA PHE A 218 -20.78 3.68 3.45
C PHE A 218 -19.94 4.55 2.52
N VAL A 219 -18.62 4.45 2.68
CA VAL A 219 -17.63 5.08 1.83
C VAL A 219 -16.82 3.97 1.18
N ALA A 220 -17.03 3.79 -0.11
CA ALA A 220 -16.22 2.90 -0.95
C ALA A 220 -15.17 3.72 -1.70
N MET A 221 -13.96 3.20 -1.84
CA MET A 221 -12.92 3.82 -2.66
C MET A 221 -12.42 2.79 -3.67
N VAL A 222 -12.46 3.16 -4.95
CA VAL A 222 -11.88 2.36 -6.04
C VAL A 222 -10.60 3.03 -6.52
N SER A 223 -9.49 2.30 -6.58
CA SER A 223 -8.19 2.82 -7.02
C SER A 223 -7.41 1.87 -7.92
N THR A 224 -6.65 2.43 -8.86
CA THR A 224 -5.69 1.69 -9.70
C THR A 224 -4.65 2.63 -10.31
N THR A 225 -3.55 2.07 -10.81
CA THR A 225 -2.57 2.79 -11.64
C THR A 225 -3.20 3.12 -13.00
N VAL A 226 -2.97 4.33 -13.50
CA VAL A 226 -3.46 4.75 -14.83
C VAL A 226 -2.62 4.11 -15.93
N GLU A 227 -3.26 3.40 -16.85
CA GLU A 227 -2.63 2.75 -18.00
C GLU A 227 -3.04 3.38 -19.35
N THR A 228 -4.12 4.17 -19.37
CA THR A 228 -4.71 4.73 -20.59
C THR A 228 -4.97 6.23 -20.48
N SER A 229 -5.38 6.85 -21.59
CA SER A 229 -5.83 8.25 -21.60
C SER A 229 -7.22 8.48 -21.01
N ASN A 230 -7.93 7.43 -20.61
CA ASN A 230 -9.26 7.51 -19.97
C ASN A 230 -9.29 6.81 -18.60
N PRO A 231 -8.71 7.43 -17.55
CA PRO A 231 -8.58 6.81 -16.23
C PRO A 231 -9.92 6.40 -15.59
N GLN A 232 -11.01 7.13 -15.91
CA GLN A 232 -12.33 6.83 -15.36
C GLN A 232 -12.92 5.53 -15.92
N ALA A 233 -12.60 5.17 -17.17
CA ALA A 233 -13.05 3.92 -17.75
C ALA A 233 -12.34 2.71 -17.11
N GLU A 234 -11.08 2.88 -16.69
CA GLU A 234 -10.27 1.82 -16.10
C GLU A 234 -10.83 1.32 -14.77
N ILE A 235 -11.43 2.20 -13.96
CA ILE A 235 -12.03 1.83 -12.67
C ILE A 235 -13.45 1.28 -12.78
N LYS A 236 -14.04 1.25 -13.99
CA LYS A 236 -15.42 0.77 -14.20
C LYS A 236 -15.65 -0.64 -13.62
N PRO A 237 -14.76 -1.63 -13.79
CA PRO A 237 -14.96 -2.96 -13.21
C PRO A 237 -15.10 -2.93 -11.68
N GLY A 238 -14.36 -2.06 -10.98
CA GLY A 238 -14.49 -1.88 -9.54
C GLY A 238 -15.79 -1.16 -9.14
N LEU A 239 -16.20 -0.16 -9.94
CA LEU A 239 -17.46 0.57 -9.71
C LEU A 239 -18.70 -0.31 -9.92
N ASP A 240 -18.66 -1.21 -10.92
CA ASP A 240 -19.76 -2.12 -11.23
C ASP A 240 -20.06 -3.09 -10.06
N LEU A 241 -19.05 -3.39 -9.22
CA LEU A 241 -19.23 -4.20 -8.01
C LEU A 241 -20.01 -3.48 -6.90
N LEU A 242 -20.03 -2.15 -6.89
CA LEU A 242 -20.55 -1.36 -5.77
C LEU A 242 -22.08 -1.35 -5.70
N GLY A 243 -22.80 -1.70 -6.77
CA GLY A 243 -24.24 -1.47 -6.88
C GLY A 243 -24.59 0.01 -7.12
N PRO A 244 -25.82 0.46 -6.79
CA PRO A 244 -26.21 1.87 -6.91
C PRO A 244 -25.32 2.84 -6.12
N ILE A 245 -24.67 3.77 -6.83
CA ILE A 245 -23.80 4.79 -6.22
C ILE A 245 -24.58 6.10 -6.06
N MET A 246 -24.65 6.64 -4.83
CA MET A 246 -25.36 7.90 -4.57
C MET A 246 -24.60 9.10 -5.09
N HIS A 247 -23.29 9.14 -4.81
CA HIS A 247 -22.38 10.18 -5.29
C HIS A 247 -21.00 9.57 -5.54
N LYS A 248 -20.28 10.11 -6.53
CA LYS A 248 -18.90 9.73 -6.82
C LYS A 248 -18.02 10.97 -6.96
N PHE A 249 -16.79 10.86 -6.48
CA PHE A 249 -15.76 11.89 -6.55
C PHE A 249 -14.52 11.25 -7.15
N VAL A 250 -14.17 11.67 -8.36
CA VAL A 250 -13.02 11.10 -9.09
C VAL A 250 -11.86 12.08 -9.06
N SER A 251 -10.69 11.58 -8.70
CA SER A 251 -9.43 12.32 -8.71
C SER A 251 -8.34 11.50 -9.39
N VAL A 252 -7.49 12.16 -10.18
CA VAL A 252 -6.27 11.57 -10.72
C VAL A 252 -5.09 12.32 -10.11
N SER A 253 -4.12 11.58 -9.59
CA SER A 253 -2.95 12.16 -8.91
C SER A 253 -1.68 11.62 -9.54
N ASP A 254 -0.70 12.48 -9.72
CA ASP A 254 0.64 12.08 -10.15
C ASP A 254 1.37 11.38 -9.01
N VAL A 255 2.15 10.36 -9.33
CA VAL A 255 2.98 9.62 -8.38
C VAL A 255 4.43 10.00 -8.63
N TYR A 256 5.11 10.47 -7.59
CA TYR A 256 6.49 10.91 -7.63
C TYR A 256 7.40 10.01 -6.81
N LYS A 257 8.64 9.88 -7.26
CA LYS A 257 9.76 9.30 -6.50
C LYS A 257 10.93 10.29 -6.43
N PRO A 258 11.71 10.29 -5.35
CA PRO A 258 12.93 11.08 -5.27
C PRO A 258 13.91 10.73 -6.39
N THR A 259 14.61 11.74 -6.90
CA THR A 259 15.79 11.56 -7.76
C THR A 259 17.10 11.70 -7.00
N ASP A 260 17.04 12.18 -5.76
CA ASP A 260 18.16 12.38 -4.84
C ASP A 260 18.01 11.43 -3.64
N SER A 261 19.10 10.78 -3.23
CA SER A 261 19.10 9.92 -2.03
C SER A 261 18.98 10.73 -0.74
N GLY A 262 19.32 12.02 -0.77
CA GLY A 262 19.37 12.89 0.40
C GLY A 262 20.67 12.79 1.19
N LEU A 263 21.60 11.88 0.85
CA LEU A 263 22.84 11.69 1.61
C LEU A 263 23.78 12.90 1.52
N GLU A 264 23.86 13.56 0.37
CA GLU A 264 24.68 14.76 0.18
C GLU A 264 23.90 16.03 0.53
N SER A 265 22.69 16.16 -0.01
CA SER A 265 21.84 17.35 0.16
C SER A 265 21.26 17.49 1.56
N GLN A 266 21.14 16.37 2.30
CA GLN A 266 20.42 16.25 3.57
C GLN A 266 18.92 16.60 3.45
N ILE A 267 18.35 16.43 2.26
CA ILE A 267 16.91 16.51 2.00
C ILE A 267 16.40 15.11 1.72
N PHE A 268 15.60 14.57 2.64
CA PHE A 268 15.03 13.24 2.55
C PHE A 268 13.56 13.34 2.14
N ILE A 269 13.27 12.86 0.93
CA ILE A 269 11.97 13.02 0.29
C ILE A 269 11.23 11.67 0.33
N SER A 270 9.96 11.69 0.70
CA SER A 270 9.09 10.51 0.64
C SER A 270 8.59 10.23 -0.76
N GLU A 271 8.18 8.98 -1.02
CA GLU A 271 7.42 8.64 -2.22
C GLU A 271 5.96 9.11 -2.11
N SER A 272 5.31 9.32 -3.25
CA SER A 272 3.86 9.51 -3.29
C SER A 272 3.11 8.21 -2.98
N PHE A 273 1.95 8.30 -2.32
CA PHE A 273 1.12 7.13 -2.05
C PHE A 273 0.65 6.43 -3.35
N ASP A 274 0.95 5.14 -3.43
CA ASP A 274 0.57 4.26 -4.53
C ASP A 274 -0.94 3.90 -4.48
N PRO A 275 -1.48 3.11 -5.43
CA PRO A 275 -2.91 2.80 -5.47
C PRO A 275 -3.35 1.72 -4.49
N THR A 276 -2.43 1.10 -3.74
CA THR A 276 -2.74 -0.01 -2.85
C THR A 276 -3.60 0.45 -1.67
N THR A 277 -4.35 -0.49 -1.08
CA THR A 277 -5.31 -0.21 0.01
C THR A 277 -4.79 -0.64 1.39
N HIS A 278 -3.48 -0.87 1.49
CA HIS A 278 -2.76 -1.21 2.72
C HIS A 278 -1.45 -0.39 2.81
N PHE A 279 -0.81 -0.38 3.98
CA PHE A 279 0.33 0.50 4.26
C PHE A 279 1.70 -0.13 4.04
N GLU A 280 1.81 -1.30 3.43
CA GLU A 280 3.09 -2.02 3.36
C GLU A 280 4.17 -1.20 2.62
N THR A 281 3.87 -0.68 1.43
CA THR A 281 4.81 0.13 0.64
C THR A 281 5.14 1.45 1.33
N THR A 282 4.17 2.07 2.01
CA THR A 282 4.38 3.26 2.85
C THR A 282 5.33 2.97 4.02
N CYS A 283 5.15 1.85 4.72
CA CYS A 283 6.04 1.47 5.82
C CYS A 283 7.46 1.22 5.34
N LEU A 284 7.63 0.61 4.17
CA LEU A 284 8.95 0.41 3.56
C LEU A 284 9.64 1.74 3.23
N ASP A 285 8.90 2.71 2.69
CA ASP A 285 9.43 4.06 2.41
C ASP A 285 9.83 4.79 3.70
N VAL A 286 9.01 4.72 4.76
CA VAL A 286 9.37 5.29 6.07
C VAL A 286 10.66 4.68 6.63
N LEU A 287 10.82 3.36 6.54
CA LEU A 287 12.04 2.69 7.00
C LEU A 287 13.27 3.04 6.14
N ASP A 288 13.09 3.20 4.83
CA ASP A 288 14.16 3.62 3.92
C ASP A 288 14.61 5.06 4.19
N ILE A 289 13.67 5.99 4.33
CA ILE A 289 13.94 7.38 4.72
C ILE A 289 14.67 7.45 6.05
N PHE A 290 14.21 6.68 7.05
CA PHE A 290 14.86 6.63 8.35
C PHE A 290 16.31 6.17 8.22
N ARG A 291 16.56 5.04 7.54
CA ARG A 291 17.92 4.53 7.30
C ARG A 291 18.83 5.53 6.58
N ARG A 292 18.32 6.20 5.55
CA ARG A 292 19.09 7.23 4.83
C ARG A 292 19.37 8.46 5.70
N GLY A 293 18.41 8.85 6.54
CA GLY A 293 18.49 10.01 7.42
C GLY A 293 19.42 9.81 8.61
N THR A 294 19.42 8.62 9.21
CA THR A 294 20.17 8.31 10.44
C THR A 294 21.46 7.55 10.18
N GLY A 295 21.55 6.81 9.07
CA GLY A 295 22.65 5.87 8.80
C GLY A 295 22.54 4.54 9.55
N GLU A 296 21.39 4.26 10.20
CA GLU A 296 21.12 3.07 11.01
C GLU A 296 20.02 2.17 10.41
#